data_AF-A0A843E9P9-F1
#
_entry.id   AF-A0A843E9P9-F1
#
_cell.length_a   1.000
_cell.length_b   1.000
_cell.length_c   1.000
_cell.angle_alpha   90.00
_cell.angle_beta   90.00
_cell.angle_gamma   90.00
#
_symmetry.space_group_name_H-M   'P 1'
#
loop_
_entity.id
_entity.type
_entity.pdbx_description
1 polymer ?
#
loop_
_entity_poly.entity_id
_entity_poly.type
_entity_poly.pdbx_seq_one_letter_code
_entity_poly.pdbx_strand_id
1 'polypeptide(L)' 'MRDYLTVDDICNQISMNRSLFKGTILLSEGNTDQRLYGKFIDRKGTKILPAHSKSNVIQVVNKMTA' A
#
# COMPACT_ATOMS: atom_id res chain seq x y z
N MET A 1 -8.65 -1.32 -16.42
CA MET A 1 -9.07 -2.16 -15.25
C MET A 1 -8.33 -1.78 -13.97
N ARG A 2 -7.10 -1.24 -14.02
CA ARG A 2 -6.43 -0.62 -12.87
C ARG A 2 -7.02 0.74 -12.46
N ASP A 3 -7.95 1.26 -13.25
CA ASP A 3 -8.47 2.63 -13.17
C ASP A 3 -9.64 2.80 -12.16
N TYR A 4 -10.00 1.74 -11.42
CA TYR A 4 -11.17 1.73 -10.54
C TYR A 4 -10.91 1.23 -9.12
N LEU A 5 -9.64 1.08 -8.70
CA LEU A 5 -9.37 0.74 -7.29
C LEU A 5 -9.75 1.94 -6.43
N THR A 6 -10.83 1.78 -5.67
CA THR A 6 -11.27 2.78 -4.71
C THR A 6 -10.37 2.76 -3.48
N VAL A 7 -10.41 3.83 -2.69
CA VAL A 7 -9.73 3.89 -1.38
C VAL A 7 -10.16 2.73 -0.48
N ASP A 8 -11.42 2.33 -0.55
CA ASP A 8 -11.97 1.21 0.21
C ASP A 8 -11.38 -0.14 -0.20
N ASP A 9 -11.21 -0.38 -1.49
CA ASP A 9 -10.57 -1.61 -1.99
C ASP A 9 -9.14 -1.73 -1.46
N ILE A 10 -8.40 -0.63 -1.43
CA ILE A 10 -7.03 -0.59 -0.92
C ILE A 10 -7.01 -0.82 0.60
N CYS A 11 -7.90 -0.18 1.36
CA CYS A 11 -8.02 -0.40 2.80
C CYS A 11 -8.33 -1.87 3.12
N ASN A 12 -9.27 -2.47 2.38
CA ASN A 12 -9.62 -3.88 2.51
C ASN A 12 -8.44 -4.80 2.18
N GLN A 13 -7.70 -4.50 1.11
CA GLN A 13 -6.49 -5.24 0.75
C GLN A 13 -5.43 -5.18 1.87
N ILE A 14 -5.25 -4.03 2.51
CA ILE A 14 -4.32 -3.86 3.64
C ILE A 14 -4.80 -4.69 4.83
N SER A 15 -6.08 -4.60 5.20
CA SER A 15 -6.67 -5.37 6.30
C SER A 15 -6.53 -6.88 6.09
N MET A 16 -6.79 -7.37 4.88
CA MET A 16 -6.56 -8.77 4.50
C MET A 16 -5.07 -9.15 4.55
N ASN A 17 -4.16 -8.26 4.14
CA ASN A 17 -2.73 -8.55 4.28
C ASN A 17 -2.31 -8.63 5.75
N ARG A 18 -2.87 -7.81 6.65
CA ARG A 18 -2.51 -7.80 8.07
C ARG A 18 -2.88 -9.08 8.82
N SER A 19 -3.87 -9.84 8.36
CA SER A 19 -4.18 -11.16 8.93
C SER A 19 -3.06 -12.17 8.64
N LEU A 20 -2.49 -12.12 7.42
CA LEU A 20 -1.47 -13.06 6.93
C LEU A 20 -0.02 -12.57 7.12
N PHE A 21 0.20 -11.28 7.33
CA PHE A 21 1.52 -10.65 7.34
C PHE A 21 1.67 -9.68 8.51
N LYS A 22 2.64 -9.96 9.39
CA LYS A 22 2.94 -9.18 10.60
C LYS A 22 4.03 -8.12 10.42
N GLY A 23 4.62 -8.00 9.23
CA GLY A 23 5.65 -7.01 8.93
C GLY A 23 5.09 -5.63 8.56
N THR A 24 5.95 -4.75 8.06
CA THR A 24 5.59 -3.38 7.68
C THR A 24 4.89 -3.36 6.32
N ILE A 25 3.79 -2.62 6.22
CA ILE A 25 3.16 -2.30 4.93
C ILE A 25 3.56 -0.89 4.57
N LEU A 26 4.25 -0.75 3.43
CA LEU A 26 4.63 0.52 2.84
C LEU A 26 3.68 0.84 1.68
N LEU A 27 2.94 1.93 1.79
CA LEU A 27 2.12 2.45 0.70
C LEU A 27 2.97 3.31 -0.24
N SER A 28 2.82 3.14 -1.55
CA SER A 28 3.49 3.96 -2.56
C SER A 28 2.50 4.51 -3.59
N GLU A 29 2.82 5.62 -4.25
CA GLU A 29 1.91 6.22 -5.23
C GLU A 29 1.84 5.38 -6.50
N GLY A 30 2.96 4.83 -6.96
CA GLY A 30 2.98 4.01 -8.16
C GLY A 30 4.07 2.94 -8.23
N ASN A 31 4.08 2.25 -9.37
CA ASN A 31 5.00 1.13 -9.63
C ASN A 31 6.47 1.57 -9.69
N THR A 32 6.75 2.82 -10.08
CA THR A 32 8.11 3.35 -10.12
C THR A 32 8.66 3.51 -8.70
N ASP A 33 7.88 4.08 -7.79
CA ASP A 33 8.24 4.21 -6.38
C ASP A 33 8.41 2.84 -5.73
N GLN A 34 7.52 1.89 -6.03
CA GLN A 34 7.64 0.51 -5.55
C GLN A 34 8.97 -0.13 -5.96
N ARG A 35 9.39 0.06 -7.22
CA ARG A 35 10.68 -0.45 -7.71
C ARG A 35 11.86 0.24 -7.01
N LEU A 36 11.76 1.54 -6.76
CA LEU A 36 12.81 2.30 -6.07
C LEU A 36 12.94 1.85 -4.62
N TYR A 37 11.85 1.92 -3.85
CA TYR A 37 11.84 1.54 -2.44
C TYR A 37 12.15 0.05 -2.24
N GLY A 38 11.76 -0.82 -3.19
CA GLY A 38 12.10 -2.25 -3.20
C GLY A 38 13.61 -2.56 -3.20
N LYS A 39 14.47 -1.57 -3.45
CA LYS A 39 15.93 -1.67 -3.32
C LYS A 39 16.45 -1.37 -1.91
N PHE A 40 15.65 -0.70 -1.07
CA PHE A 40 16.07 -0.16 0.23
C PHE A 40 15.31 -0.75 1.42
N ILE A 41 14.40 -1.69 1.19
CA ILE A 41 13.63 -2.36 2.25
C ILE A 41 14.11 -3.79 2.49
N ASP A 42 13.93 -4.30 3.70
CA ASP A 42 13.96 -5.74 3.93
C ASP A 42 12.70 -6.37 3.30
N ARG A 43 12.92 -7.18 2.26
CA ARG A 43 11.84 -7.83 1.50
C ARG A 43 11.10 -8.90 2.30
N LYS A 44 11.69 -9.43 3.39
CA LYS A 44 11.01 -10.39 4.27
C LYS A 44 10.09 -9.68 5.25
N GLY A 45 10.54 -8.56 5.81
CA GLY A 45 9.80 -7.77 6.79
C GLY A 45 8.89 -6.69 6.22
N THR A 46 8.96 -6.38 4.92
CA THR A 46 8.18 -5.27 4.33
C THR A 46 7.45 -5.68 3.04
N LYS A 47 6.18 -5.32 2.94
CA LYS A 47 5.38 -5.39 1.70
C LYS A 47 5.09 -3.99 1.19
N ILE A 48 5.35 -3.74 -0.09
CA ILE A 48 5.01 -2.46 -0.74
C ILE A 48 3.69 -2.64 -1.51
N LEU A 49 2.74 -1.74 -1.30
CA LEU A 49 1.45 -1.70 -2.00
C LEU A 49 1.28 -0.37 -2.74
N PRO A 50 1.17 -0.39 -4.08
CA PRO A 50 0.89 0.82 -4.85
C PRO A 50 -0.59 1.22 -4.72
N ALA A 51 -0.87 2.47 -4.37
CA ALA A 51 -2.22 3.04 -4.26
C ALA A 51 -2.64 3.83 -5.52
N HIS A 52 -1.79 3.86 -6.55
CA HIS A 52 -2.08 4.40 -7.89
C HIS A 52 -2.35 5.92 -7.98
N SER A 53 -2.25 6.66 -6.88
CA SER A 53 -2.14 8.12 -6.88
C SER A 53 -1.77 8.64 -5.48
N LYS A 54 -1.18 9.83 -5.41
CA LYS A 54 -0.96 10.55 -4.14
C LYS A 54 -2.23 10.73 -3.32
N SER A 55 -3.34 11.09 -3.98
CA SER A 55 -4.64 11.31 -3.32
C SER A 55 -5.11 10.04 -2.60
N ASN A 56 -5.01 8.89 -3.26
CA ASN A 56 -5.39 7.61 -2.66
C ASN A 56 -4.50 7.26 -1.46
N VAL A 57 -3.17 7.46 -1.55
CA VAL A 57 -2.27 7.22 -0.42
C VAL A 57 -2.72 8.01 0.82
N ILE A 58 -2.98 9.30 0.66
CA ILE A 58 -3.41 10.18 1.76
C ILE A 58 -4.74 9.72 2.35
N GLN A 59 -5.73 9.45 1.50
CA GLN A 59 -7.07 9.04 1.95
C GLN A 59 -7.04 7.68 2.67
N VAL A 60 -6.27 6.71 2.16
CA VAL A 60 -6.08 5.40 2.79
C VAL A 60 -5.43 5.55 4.16
N VAL A 61 -4.34 6.31 4.26
CA VAL A 61 -3.64 6.52 5.54
C VAL A 61 -4.59 7.15 6.56
N ASN A 62 -5.27 8.25 6.19
CA ASN A 62 -6.21 8.92 7.08
C ASN A 62 -7.34 7.99 7.56
N LYS A 63 -7.88 7.16 6.66
CA LYS A 63 -8.98 6.24 6.99
C LYS A 63 -8.55 5.10 7.91
N MET A 64 -7.31 4.64 7.82
CA MET A 64 -6.80 3.52 8.62
C MET A 64 -6.16 3.92 9.96
N THR A 65 -5.87 5.20 10.15
CA THR A 65 -5.32 5.74 11.41
C THR A 65 -6.33 6.48 12.27
N ALA A 66 -7.56 6.69 11.75
CA ALA A 66 -8.69 7.20 12.52
C ALA A 66 -9.28 6.11 13.42
#